data_AF-A0A7V6X3H1-F1
#
_entry.id   AF-A0A7V6X3H1-F1
#
_cell.length_a   1.000
_cell.length_b   1.000
_cell.length_c   1.000
_cell.angle_alpha   90.00
_cell.angle_beta   90.00
_cell.angle_gamma   90.00
#
_symmetry.space_group_name_H-M   'P 1'
#
loop_
_entity.id
_entity.type
_entity.pdbx_description
1 polymer ?
#
loop_
_entity_poly.entity_id
_entity_poly.type
_entity_poly.pdbx_seq_one_letter_code
_entity_poly.pdbx_strand_id
1 'polypeptide(L)'
;EIKKELRTSLQESLRELSLYDNHPADIGEATWERSKALGLQQFFEARLRQIDQALAALEEGTYGLCRECGRKIEQDRLKVIPYTTTCLVCKEKQETKLDKRPLEEEIIGGMQGLDPKENNAFDGEDAWQAVARYGSSDSLADVESGIDNYLLPEQKKFRGKMKQEE
;
A
#
# COMPACT_ATOMS: atom_id res chain seq x y z
N GLU A 1 23.83 8.06 -5.56
CA GLU A 1 24.64 6.98 -4.95
C GLU A 1 23.80 5.86 -4.31
N ILE A 2 22.46 5.86 -4.49
CA ILE A 2 21.53 4.91 -3.86
C ILE A 2 21.88 3.44 -4.09
N LYS A 3 22.35 3.08 -5.29
CA LYS A 3 22.77 1.69 -5.58
C LYS A 3 23.93 1.21 -4.69
N LYS A 4 24.74 2.12 -4.18
CA LYS A 4 25.84 1.82 -3.26
C LYS A 4 25.30 1.59 -1.84
N GLU A 5 24.37 2.43 -1.38
CA GLU A 5 23.70 2.27 -0.08
C GLU A 5 22.72 1.07 -0.04
N LEU A 6 22.16 0.68 -1.18
CA LEU A 6 21.36 -0.55 -1.28
C LEU A 6 22.22 -1.82 -1.23
N ARG A 7 23.53 -1.71 -1.54
CA ARG A 7 24.47 -2.83 -1.56
C ARG A 7 25.14 -3.08 -0.21
N THR A 8 25.21 -2.08 0.68
CA THR A 8 25.75 -2.29 2.03
C THR A 8 24.81 -3.19 2.83
N SER A 9 25.34 -4.11 3.61
CA SER A 9 24.50 -4.98 4.46
C SER A 9 23.93 -4.20 5.65
N LEU A 10 22.89 -4.73 6.31
CA LEU A 10 22.36 -4.11 7.54
C LEU A 10 23.42 -4.08 8.66
N GLN A 11 24.19 -5.15 8.80
CA GLN A 11 25.33 -5.25 9.73
C GLN A 11 26.34 -4.12 9.51
N GLU A 12 26.68 -3.86 8.25
CA GLU A 12 27.64 -2.81 7.89
C GLU A 12 27.08 -1.41 8.16
N SER A 13 25.78 -1.18 7.96
CA SER A 13 25.14 0.11 8.33
C SER A 13 25.09 0.34 9.83
N LEU A 14 24.85 -0.71 10.62
CA LEU A 14 24.86 -0.64 12.08
C LEU A 14 26.27 -0.66 12.65
N ARG A 15 27.27 -0.97 11.82
CA ARG A 15 28.68 -1.16 12.20
C ARG A 15 28.85 -2.22 13.28
N GLU A 16 28.00 -3.23 13.22
CA GLU A 16 28.00 -4.35 14.15
C GLU A 16 28.56 -5.60 13.48
N LEU A 17 29.33 -6.38 14.23
CA LEU A 17 29.89 -7.64 13.76
C LEU A 17 28.82 -8.74 13.67
N SER A 18 27.77 -8.69 14.50
CA SER A 18 26.68 -9.66 14.49
C SER A 18 25.34 -9.02 14.89
N LEU A 19 24.24 -9.47 14.26
CA LEU A 19 22.87 -9.07 14.61
C LEU A 19 22.20 -10.04 15.59
N TYR A 20 22.88 -11.14 15.93
CA TYR A 20 22.28 -12.25 16.67
C TYR A 20 22.07 -11.92 18.16
N ASP A 21 22.91 -11.02 18.69
CA ASP A 21 22.85 -10.57 20.10
C ASP A 21 21.91 -9.37 20.29
N ASN A 22 21.33 -8.83 19.21
CA ASN A 22 20.42 -7.69 19.30
C ASN A 22 19.00 -8.13 19.63
N HIS A 23 18.31 -7.30 20.41
CA HIS A 23 16.90 -7.51 20.65
C HIS A 23 16.13 -7.38 19.31
N PRO A 24 15.18 -8.28 19.00
CA PRO A 24 14.48 -8.26 17.70
C PRO A 24 13.74 -6.94 17.42
N ALA A 25 13.29 -6.24 18.47
CA ALA A 25 12.67 -4.93 18.32
C ALA A 25 13.66 -3.87 17.80
N ASP A 26 14.91 -3.89 18.25
CA ASP A 26 15.94 -2.92 17.87
C ASP A 26 16.35 -3.13 16.40
N ILE A 27 16.44 -4.39 15.97
CA ILE A 27 16.64 -4.73 14.55
C ILE A 27 15.46 -4.22 13.70
N GLY A 28 14.23 -4.36 14.20
CA GLY A 28 13.02 -3.82 13.56
C GLY A 28 13.09 -2.30 13.38
N GLU A 29 13.47 -1.57 14.43
CA GLU A 29 13.63 -0.11 14.37
C GLU A 29 14.75 0.30 13.41
N ALA A 30 15.91 -0.35 13.48
CA ALA A 30 17.05 -0.11 12.60
C ALA A 30 16.71 -0.32 11.12
N THR A 31 16.01 -1.41 10.80
CA THR A 31 15.57 -1.70 9.42
C THR A 31 14.56 -0.68 8.94
N TRP A 32 13.63 -0.26 9.79
CA TRP A 32 12.65 0.77 9.48
C TRP A 32 13.30 2.11 9.16
N GLU A 33 14.15 2.63 10.05
CA GLU A 33 14.82 3.91 9.84
C GLU A 33 15.71 3.89 8.60
N ARG A 34 16.40 2.78 8.33
CA ARG A 34 17.15 2.61 7.08
C ARG A 34 16.25 2.66 5.85
N SER A 35 15.12 1.95 5.87
CA SER A 35 14.18 1.91 4.75
C SER A 35 13.63 3.31 4.42
N LYS A 36 13.33 4.09 5.46
CA LYS A 36 12.87 5.48 5.39
C LYS A 36 13.94 6.39 4.81
N ALA A 37 15.19 6.28 5.27
CA ALA A 37 16.31 7.05 4.73
C ALA A 37 16.51 6.81 3.23
N LEU A 38 16.47 5.54 2.80
CA LEU A 38 16.57 5.16 1.39
C LEU A 38 15.40 5.71 0.56
N GLY A 39 14.17 5.67 1.09
CA GLY A 39 12.99 6.24 0.43
C GLY A 39 13.12 7.75 0.21
N LEU A 40 13.58 8.48 1.23
CA LEU A 40 13.84 9.92 1.12
C LEU A 40 14.94 10.23 0.10
N GLN A 41 16.03 9.47 0.10
CA GLN A 41 17.10 9.63 -0.87
C GLN A 41 16.61 9.42 -2.30
N GLN A 42 15.81 8.37 -2.54
CA GLN A 42 15.18 8.12 -3.86
C GLN A 42 14.28 9.27 -4.29
N PHE A 43 13.47 9.80 -3.37
CA PHE A 43 12.62 10.95 -3.63
C PHE A 43 13.42 12.19 -4.03
N PHE A 44 14.48 12.52 -3.28
CA PHE A 44 15.33 13.68 -3.59
C PHE A 44 16.12 13.51 -4.87
N GLU A 45 16.66 12.32 -5.16
CA GLU A 45 17.33 12.08 -6.45
C GLU A 45 16.35 12.21 -7.64
N ALA A 46 15.11 11.74 -7.50
CA ALA A 46 14.09 11.91 -8.55
C ALA A 46 13.71 13.39 -8.75
N ARG A 47 13.58 14.14 -7.64
CA ARG A 47 13.35 15.59 -7.62
C ARG A 47 14.50 16.35 -8.29
N LEU A 48 15.75 16.00 -8.01
CA LEU A 48 16.93 16.58 -8.64
C LEU A 48 16.93 16.33 -10.15
N ARG A 49 16.71 15.08 -10.59
CA ARG A 49 16.62 14.75 -12.03
C ARG A 49 15.55 15.59 -12.75
N GLN A 50 14.42 15.87 -12.11
CA GLN A 50 13.40 16.75 -12.70
C GLN A 50 13.85 18.21 -12.80
N ILE A 51 14.60 18.69 -11.80
CA ILE A 51 15.17 20.05 -11.82
C ILE A 51 16.20 20.14 -12.95
N ASP A 52 17.11 19.18 -13.07
CA ASP A 52 18.13 19.15 -14.13
C ASP A 52 17.49 19.13 -15.52
N GLN A 53 16.40 18.36 -15.70
CA GLN A 53 15.64 18.36 -16.94
C GLN A 53 14.98 19.71 -17.24
N ALA A 54 14.46 20.39 -16.22
CA ALA A 54 13.86 21.71 -16.39
C ALA A 54 14.92 22.77 -16.73
N LEU A 55 16.11 22.68 -16.14
CA LEU A 55 17.26 23.52 -16.47
C LEU A 55 17.73 23.29 -17.91
N ALA A 56 17.86 22.03 -18.34
CA ALA A 56 18.19 21.70 -19.72
C ALA A 56 17.15 22.25 -20.71
N ALA A 57 15.85 22.15 -20.39
CA ALA A 57 14.79 22.72 -21.21
C ALA A 57 14.83 24.25 -21.29
N LEU A 58 15.34 24.93 -20.26
CA LEU A 58 15.59 26.38 -20.30
C LEU A 58 16.73 26.72 -21.26
N GLU A 59 17.83 25.96 -21.23
CA GLU A 59 18.97 26.14 -22.14
C GLU A 59 18.58 25.88 -23.60
N GLU A 60 17.74 24.88 -23.85
CA GLU A 60 17.21 24.54 -25.18
C GLU A 60 16.08 25.49 -25.64
N GLY A 61 15.56 26.35 -24.76
CA GLY A 61 14.43 27.24 -25.05
C GLY A 61 13.06 26.53 -25.18
N THR A 62 12.96 25.28 -24.74
CA THR A 62 11.73 24.47 -24.77
C THR A 62 10.96 24.51 -23.44
N TYR A 63 11.45 25.26 -22.46
CA TYR A 63 10.81 25.40 -21.16
C TYR A 63 9.36 25.90 -21.27
N GLY A 64 8.47 25.27 -20.51
CA GLY A 64 7.03 25.54 -20.56
C GLY A 64 6.27 24.79 -21.66
N LEU A 65 6.92 23.90 -22.42
CA LEU A 65 6.25 22.93 -23.28
C LEU A 65 6.25 21.53 -22.64
N CYS A 66 5.13 20.83 -22.75
CA CYS A 66 4.98 19.48 -22.24
C CYS A 66 5.76 18.50 -23.10
N ARG A 67 6.64 17.69 -22.49
CA ARG A 67 7.47 16.70 -23.20
C ARG A 67 6.67 15.60 -23.92
N GLU A 68 5.50 15.23 -23.40
CA GLU A 68 4.68 14.17 -23.99
C GLU A 68 3.79 14.64 -25.15
N CYS A 69 3.09 15.77 -24.98
CA CYS A 69 2.09 16.22 -25.95
C CYS A 69 2.46 17.50 -26.71
N GLY A 70 3.59 18.13 -26.38
CA GLY A 70 4.07 19.38 -27.01
C GLY A 70 3.25 20.64 -26.68
N ARG A 71 2.19 20.53 -25.87
CA ARG A 71 1.33 21.68 -25.50
C ARG A 71 2.00 22.56 -24.46
N LYS A 72 1.65 23.85 -24.43
CA LYS A 72 2.09 24.78 -23.38
C LYS A 72 1.58 24.34 -22.01
N ILE A 73 2.45 24.39 -21.01
CA ILE A 73 2.13 24.13 -19.61
C ILE A 73 1.52 25.41 -19.03
N GLU A 74 0.47 25.25 -18.21
CA GLU A 74 -0.18 26.37 -17.53
C GLU A 74 0.82 27.15 -16.66
N GLN A 75 0.78 28.48 -16.75
CA GLN A 75 1.71 29.33 -16.02
C GLN A 75 1.56 29.20 -14.50
N ASP A 76 0.33 29.06 -14.01
CA ASP A 76 0.09 28.91 -12.57
C ASP A 76 0.68 27.61 -12.02
N ARG A 77 0.70 26.54 -12.82
CA ARG A 77 1.39 25.30 -12.48
C ARG A 77 2.91 25.50 -12.41
N LEU A 78 3.51 26.23 -13.35
CA LEU A 78 4.95 26.53 -13.33
C LEU A 78 5.34 27.44 -12.15
N LYS A 79 4.45 28.30 -11.66
CA LYS A 79 4.69 29.11 -10.45
C LYS A 79 4.78 28.26 -9.20
N VAL A 80 3.92 27.24 -9.07
CA VAL A 80 3.90 26.34 -7.90
C VAL A 80 4.97 25.25 -8.02
N ILE A 81 5.17 24.71 -9.22
CA ILE A 81 6.00 23.54 -9.51
C ILE A 81 6.88 23.86 -10.73
N PRO A 82 7.96 24.66 -10.59
CA PRO A 82 8.73 25.17 -11.72
C PRO A 82 9.50 24.10 -12.50
N TYR A 83 9.86 23.01 -11.83
CA TYR A 83 10.61 21.89 -12.42
C TYR A 83 9.74 20.91 -13.23
N THR A 84 8.45 21.18 -13.42
CA THR A 84 7.54 20.24 -14.10
C THR A 84 7.75 20.27 -15.61
N THR A 85 7.93 19.09 -16.21
CA THR A 85 8.11 18.93 -17.67
C THR A 85 6.86 18.41 -18.38
N THR A 86 5.77 18.17 -17.63
CA THR A 86 4.52 17.60 -18.15
C THR A 86 3.30 18.42 -17.74
N CYS A 87 2.33 18.53 -18.64
CA CYS A 87 1.06 19.20 -18.37
C CYS A 87 0.18 18.36 -17.41
N LEU A 88 -0.88 18.98 -16.87
CA LEU A 88 -1.80 18.33 -15.94
C LEU A 88 -2.42 17.06 -16.53
N VAL A 89 -2.95 17.14 -17.75
CA VAL A 89 -3.62 16.03 -18.45
C VAL A 89 -2.67 14.84 -18.66
N CYS A 90 -1.42 15.10 -19.04
CA CYS A 90 -0.41 14.06 -19.22
C CYS A 90 -0.03 13.43 -17.88
N LYS A 91 0.14 14.24 -16.84
CA LYS A 91 0.47 13.75 -15.51
C LYS A 91 -0.65 12.89 -14.91
N GLU A 92 -1.91 13.30 -15.05
CA GLU A 92 -3.07 12.52 -14.60
C GLU A 92 -3.17 11.17 -15.32
N LYS A 93 -2.92 11.13 -16.63
CA LYS A 93 -2.84 9.87 -17.40
C LYS A 93 -1.69 8.96 -16.99
N GLN A 94 -0.60 9.49 -16.43
CA GLN A 94 0.48 8.69 -15.87
C GLN A 94 0.09 8.13 -14.49
N GLU A 95 -0.55 8.95 -13.65
CA GLU A 95 -0.96 8.56 -12.29
C GLU A 95 -2.05 7.48 -12.31
N THR A 96 -3.05 7.61 -13.18
CA THR A 96 -4.13 6.60 -13.35
C THR A 96 -3.63 5.20 -13.71
N LYS A 97 -2.42 5.06 -14.28
CA LYS A 97 -1.84 3.73 -14.59
C LYS A 97 -1.33 3.00 -13.35
N LEU A 98 -1.10 3.70 -12.24
CA LEU A 98 -0.56 3.15 -11.00
C LEU A 98 -1.65 2.63 -10.06
N ASP A 99 -2.91 3.05 -10.25
CA ASP A 99 -4.08 2.54 -9.53
C ASP A 99 -4.55 1.17 -10.05
N LYS A 100 -3.64 0.33 -10.51
CA LYS A 100 -3.98 -1.08 -10.67
C LYS A 100 -3.79 -1.71 -9.30
N ARG A 101 -4.89 -1.83 -8.57
CA ARG A 101 -4.97 -2.77 -7.46
C ARG A 101 -4.44 -4.13 -7.96
N PRO A 102 -3.78 -4.92 -7.09
CA PRO A 102 -3.16 -6.19 -7.48
C PRO A 102 -4.06 -6.99 -8.43
N LEU A 103 -3.49 -7.63 -9.45
CA LEU A 103 -4.27 -8.45 -10.41
C LEU A 103 -5.05 -9.55 -9.66
N GLU A 104 -4.52 -9.97 -8.52
CA GLU A 104 -5.16 -10.84 -7.54
C GLU A 104 -6.58 -10.37 -7.22
N GLU A 105 -6.87 -9.08 -7.14
CA GLU A 105 -8.23 -8.61 -6.88
C GLU A 105 -9.16 -8.68 -8.10
N GLU A 106 -8.62 -8.50 -9.30
CA GLU A 106 -9.38 -8.68 -10.54
C GLU A 106 -9.72 -10.16 -10.75
N ILE A 107 -8.83 -11.07 -10.33
CA ILE A 107 -8.98 -12.52 -10.44
C ILE A 107 -9.82 -13.11 -9.29
N ILE A 108 -9.55 -12.71 -8.05
CA ILE A 108 -10.24 -13.22 -6.84
C ILE A 108 -11.67 -12.67 -6.79
N GLY A 109 -12.00 -11.65 -7.59
CA GLY A 109 -13.19 -10.84 -7.38
C GLY A 109 -13.02 -10.07 -6.07
N GLY A 110 -13.54 -8.85 -5.98
CA GLY A 110 -13.61 -8.18 -4.69
C GLY A 110 -14.24 -9.10 -3.65
N MET A 111 -13.85 -8.97 -2.39
CA MET A 111 -14.44 -9.62 -1.22
C MET A 111 -15.89 -9.15 -0.98
N GLN A 112 -16.68 -9.07 -2.05
CA GLN A 112 -18.04 -8.58 -2.16
C GLN A 112 -18.79 -9.57 -3.06
N GLY A 113 -19.37 -10.58 -2.40
CA GLY A 113 -20.49 -11.36 -2.92
C GLY A 113 -20.15 -12.29 -4.07
N LEU A 114 -19.85 -13.55 -3.73
CA LEU A 114 -20.21 -14.65 -4.62
C LEU A 114 -21.73 -14.62 -4.84
N ASP A 115 -22.16 -14.93 -6.07
CA ASP A 115 -23.56 -14.90 -6.52
C ASP A 115 -24.52 -15.59 -5.52
N PRO A 116 -25.68 -14.99 -5.19
CA PRO A 116 -26.63 -15.54 -4.21
C PRO A 116 -27.27 -16.88 -4.58
N LYS A 117 -27.02 -17.42 -5.79
CA LYS A 117 -27.84 -18.50 -6.34
C LYS A 117 -27.18 -19.86 -6.40
N GLU A 118 -25.87 -19.97 -6.46
CA GLU A 118 -25.22 -21.29 -6.51
C GLU A 118 -23.83 -21.19 -5.89
N ASN A 119 -23.71 -21.63 -4.63
CA ASN A 119 -22.66 -22.50 -4.09
C ASN A 119 -22.38 -22.17 -2.61
N ASN A 120 -22.34 -23.21 -1.77
CA ASN A 120 -21.76 -23.17 -0.41
C ASN A 120 -20.23 -23.01 -0.47
N ALA A 121 -19.72 -22.17 -1.37
CA ALA A 121 -18.31 -21.93 -1.56
C ALA A 121 -17.82 -21.05 -0.41
N PHE A 122 -16.67 -21.42 0.14
CA PHE A 122 -16.04 -20.74 1.26
C PHE A 122 -15.84 -19.25 0.96
N ASP A 123 -16.67 -18.40 1.55
CA ASP A 123 -16.69 -16.96 1.29
C ASP A 123 -16.02 -16.15 2.41
N GLY A 124 -16.16 -14.82 2.34
CA GLY A 124 -15.62 -13.93 3.36
C GLY A 124 -16.27 -14.14 4.74
N GLU A 125 -17.54 -14.51 4.79
CA GLU A 125 -18.24 -14.80 6.04
C GLU A 125 -17.74 -16.13 6.65
N ASP A 126 -17.57 -17.16 5.82
CA ASP A 126 -17.00 -18.45 6.22
C ASP A 126 -15.57 -18.33 6.74
N ALA A 127 -14.75 -17.48 6.10
CA ALA A 127 -13.39 -17.18 6.55
C ALA A 127 -13.37 -16.60 7.98
N TRP A 128 -14.25 -15.64 8.26
CA TRP A 128 -14.39 -15.07 9.60
C TRP A 128 -14.95 -16.08 10.60
N GLN A 129 -15.97 -16.84 10.22
CA GLN A 129 -16.56 -17.87 11.09
C GLN A 129 -15.54 -18.97 11.44
N ALA A 130 -14.67 -19.37 10.51
CA ALA A 130 -13.63 -20.37 10.74
C ALA A 130 -12.57 -19.90 11.75
N VAL A 131 -12.11 -18.66 11.64
CA VAL A 131 -11.14 -18.07 12.59
C VAL A 131 -11.78 -17.83 13.95
N ALA A 132 -13.02 -17.34 13.98
CA ALA A 132 -13.74 -17.07 15.22
C ALA A 132 -13.89 -18.32 16.10
N ARG A 133 -13.86 -19.55 15.54
CA ARG A 133 -13.89 -20.81 16.32
C ARG A 133 -12.73 -20.94 17.30
N TYR A 134 -11.62 -20.30 17.01
CA TYR A 134 -10.43 -20.29 17.86
C TYR A 134 -10.40 -19.12 18.84
N GLY A 135 -11.49 -18.34 18.92
CA GLY A 135 -11.64 -17.20 19.82
C GLY A 135 -11.45 -15.87 19.09
N SER A 136 -12.51 -15.07 19.01
CA SER A 136 -12.37 -13.62 18.83
C SER A 136 -12.19 -12.98 20.20
N SER A 137 -11.46 -11.87 20.28
CA SER A 137 -11.22 -11.11 21.52
C SER A 137 -12.48 -10.69 22.29
N ASP A 138 -13.66 -10.89 21.69
CA ASP A 138 -14.99 -10.68 22.28
C ASP A 138 -15.51 -11.87 23.11
N SER A 139 -14.79 -12.99 23.16
CA SER A 139 -15.17 -14.20 23.91
C SER A 139 -14.06 -14.63 24.88
N LEU A 140 -14.44 -15.19 26.04
CA LEU A 140 -13.50 -15.70 27.05
C LEU A 140 -12.63 -16.81 26.43
N ALA A 141 -11.32 -16.63 26.44
CA ALA A 141 -10.36 -17.43 25.67
C ALA A 141 -10.24 -18.91 26.08
N ASP A 142 -10.69 -19.29 27.30
CA ASP A 142 -10.42 -20.60 27.90
C ASP A 142 -11.63 -21.55 27.95
N VAL A 143 -12.60 -21.42 27.04
CA VAL A 143 -13.77 -22.30 27.01
C VAL A 143 -13.58 -23.41 25.97
N GLU A 144 -13.36 -24.63 26.47
CA GLU A 144 -13.10 -25.87 25.71
C GLU A 144 -14.24 -26.31 24.76
N SER A 145 -15.40 -25.67 24.86
CA SER A 145 -16.58 -25.92 24.03
C SER A 145 -16.84 -24.69 23.17
N GLY A 146 -16.65 -24.82 21.85
CA GLY A 146 -16.73 -23.72 20.88
C GLY A 146 -17.93 -22.77 21.02
N ILE A 147 -17.74 -21.59 20.43
CA ILE A 147 -18.55 -20.35 20.46
C ILE A 147 -20.09 -20.50 20.44
N ASP A 148 -20.64 -21.63 19.96
CA ASP A 148 -22.08 -21.82 19.80
C ASP A 148 -22.86 -21.81 21.14
N ASN A 149 -22.20 -22.14 22.25
CA ASN A 149 -22.87 -22.25 23.55
C ASN A 149 -23.09 -20.92 24.28
N TYR A 150 -22.41 -19.83 23.90
CA TYR A 150 -22.44 -18.57 24.66
C TYR A 150 -22.82 -17.32 23.86
N LEU A 151 -23.44 -17.46 22.68
CA LEU A 151 -24.16 -16.31 22.12
C LEU A 151 -25.28 -15.89 23.09
N LEU A 152 -25.22 -14.64 23.53
CA LEU A 152 -26.32 -14.00 24.25
C LEU A 152 -27.61 -14.17 23.42
N PRO A 153 -28.78 -14.38 24.06
CA PRO A 153 -30.04 -14.58 23.35
C PRO A 153 -30.34 -13.51 22.28
N GLU A 154 -29.85 -12.29 22.48
CA GLU A 154 -29.95 -11.18 21.51
C GLU A 154 -29.06 -11.38 20.27
N GLN A 155 -27.86 -11.91 20.43
CA GLN A 155 -26.94 -12.19 19.32
C GLN A 155 -27.36 -13.44 18.52
N LYS A 156 -28.04 -14.40 19.17
CA LYS A 156 -28.69 -15.55 18.49
C LYS A 156 -29.82 -15.09 17.55
N LYS A 157 -30.56 -14.04 17.91
CA LYS A 157 -31.63 -13.47 17.08
C LYS A 157 -31.10 -12.76 15.84
N PHE A 158 -29.94 -12.10 15.92
CA PHE A 158 -29.31 -11.48 14.75
C PHE A 158 -28.83 -12.52 13.72
N ARG A 159 -28.13 -13.58 14.16
CA ARG A 159 -27.77 -14.72 13.27
C ARG A 159 -28.99 -15.46 12.71
N GLY A 160 -30.09 -15.52 13.47
CA GLY A 160 -31.34 -16.17 13.04
C GLY A 160 -32.16 -15.38 12.02
N LYS A 161 -32.15 -14.03 12.09
CA LYS A 161 -32.87 -13.18 11.13
C LYS A 161 -32.20 -13.13 9.76
N MET A 162 -30.87 -13.21 9.70
CA MET A 162 -30.13 -13.33 8.43
C MET A 162 -30.47 -14.62 7.66
N LYS A 163 -31.02 -15.64 8.32
CA LYS A 163 -31.45 -16.90 7.68
C LYS A 163 -32.90 -16.90 7.18
N GLN A 164 -33.68 -15.85 7.43
CA GLN A 164 -35.13 -15.82 7.16
C GLN A 164 -35.55 -14.78 6.10
N GLU A 165 -34.61 -14.03 5.51
CA GLU A 165 -34.91 -13.02 4.47
C GLU A 165 -34.38 -13.41 3.07
N GLU A 166 -34.10 -14.70 2.83
CA GLU A 166 -33.91 -15.29 1.49
C GLU A 166 -35.21 -15.89 0.92
#